data_AF-A0A416G6G0-F1
#
_entry.id   AF-A0A416G6G0-F1
#
_cell.length_a   1.000
_cell.length_b   1.000
_cell.length_c   1.000
_cell.angle_alpha   90.00
_cell.angle_beta   90.00
_cell.angle_gamma   90.00
#
_symmetry.space_group_name_H-M   'P 1'
#
loop_
_entity.id
_entity.type
_entity.pdbx_description
1 polymer ?
#
loop_
_entity_poly.entity_id
_entity_poly.type
_entity_poly.pdbx_seq_one_letter_code
_entity_poly.pdbx_strand_id
1 'polypeptide(L)'
;MKKCTKDSTENLKSLTDIIKNYQETCSEEAYEAKRAINPNDKDLCRFMHYDLNGVLEMKEQGIKEIISRCICNRNRHQYCISNEAVNTATEKLMDAKSLYPYSSHINKEFEYLYDKLKGIIGTVKGIGNSTLYDACIRLGWSYSPQIKPQHYVYVHRKLIKSAEAILGDKFSRIKEADRPAILRQKFIEAKKEFAELSALDIENLLCIYHKEILTIQGFTPMKKA
;
A
#
# COMPACT_ATOMS: atom_id res chain seq x y z
N MET A 1 10.76 -12.52 -12.09
CA MET A 1 10.57 -11.58 -10.95
C MET A 1 11.93 -11.06 -10.48
N LYS A 2 12.37 -9.90 -10.98
CA LYS A 2 13.53 -9.16 -10.44
C LYS A 2 12.97 -8.05 -9.54
N LYS A 3 13.46 -7.97 -8.30
CA LYS A 3 13.17 -6.89 -7.33
C LYS A 3 13.45 -5.52 -7.97
N CYS A 4 12.83 -4.43 -7.48
CA CYS A 4 13.37 -3.09 -7.72
C CYS A 4 14.87 -3.15 -7.45
N THR A 5 15.63 -3.10 -8.55
CA THR A 5 17.07 -3.35 -8.71
C THR A 5 17.69 -4.38 -7.75
N LYS A 6 17.84 -5.62 -8.24
CA LYS A 6 18.67 -6.66 -7.58
C LYS A 6 20.13 -6.19 -7.37
N ASP A 7 20.58 -5.26 -8.20
CA ASP A 7 21.99 -4.83 -8.28
C ASP A 7 22.43 -3.90 -7.14
N SER A 8 21.53 -3.44 -6.25
CA SER A 8 21.91 -2.63 -5.07
C SER A 8 21.79 -3.37 -3.72
N THR A 9 21.33 -4.63 -3.72
CA THR A 9 21.10 -5.38 -2.47
C THR A 9 22.37 -5.91 -1.81
N GLU A 10 23.53 -5.85 -2.49
CA GLU A 10 24.79 -6.46 -2.01
C GLU A 10 25.38 -5.80 -0.75
N ASN A 11 24.84 -4.67 -0.29
CA ASN A 11 25.35 -3.93 0.88
C ASN A 11 24.31 -3.59 1.96
N LEU A 12 23.10 -4.17 1.92
CA LEU A 12 22.08 -3.89 2.94
C LEU A 12 22.39 -4.67 4.23
N LYS A 13 23.06 -4.04 5.19
CA LYS A 13 23.50 -4.66 6.46
C LYS A 13 22.68 -4.21 7.66
N SER A 14 21.95 -3.11 7.54
CA SER A 14 21.13 -2.54 8.60
C SER A 14 19.77 -2.06 8.10
N LEU A 15 18.84 -1.80 9.04
CA LEU A 15 17.56 -1.18 8.72
C LEU A 15 17.74 0.26 8.17
N THR A 16 18.77 0.97 8.59
CA THR A 16 19.12 2.29 8.05
C THR A 16 19.48 2.19 6.57
N ASP A 17 20.26 1.18 6.17
CA ASP A 17 20.63 0.97 4.77
C ASP A 17 19.39 0.68 3.91
N ILE A 18 18.45 -0.11 4.43
CA ILE A 18 17.18 -0.40 3.75
C ILE A 18 16.36 0.88 3.54
N ILE A 19 16.19 1.69 4.58
CA ILE A 19 15.41 2.94 4.51
C ILE A 19 16.03 3.88 3.48
N LYS A 20 17.35 4.06 3.53
CA LYS A 20 18.08 4.89 2.57
C LYS A 20 17.92 4.38 1.14
N ASN A 21 18.14 3.08 0.90
CA ASN A 21 18.00 2.51 -0.44
C ASN A 21 16.54 2.59 -0.93
N TYR A 22 15.54 2.47 -0.06
CA TYR A 22 14.13 2.72 -0.43
C TYR A 22 13.92 4.16 -0.91
N GLN A 23 14.40 5.15 -0.15
CA GLN A 23 14.26 6.56 -0.51
C GLN A 23 14.92 6.89 -1.85
N GLU A 24 16.06 6.26 -2.16
CA GLU A 24 16.80 6.49 -3.40
C GLU A 24 16.20 5.77 -4.62
N THR A 25 15.49 4.66 -4.42
CA THR A 25 15.14 3.75 -5.53
C THR A 25 13.66 3.42 -5.68
N CYS A 26 12.83 3.69 -4.68
CA CYS A 26 11.46 3.19 -4.60
C CYS A 26 10.42 4.22 -4.09
N SER A 27 10.86 5.37 -3.58
CA SER A 27 10.01 6.47 -3.10
C SER A 27 9.20 7.15 -4.22
N GLU A 28 8.28 8.03 -3.83
CA GLU A 28 7.57 8.93 -4.74
C GLU A 28 8.56 9.77 -5.56
N GLU A 29 9.55 10.36 -4.88
CA GLU A 29 10.57 11.21 -5.49
C GLU A 29 11.43 10.42 -6.49
N ALA A 30 11.81 9.19 -6.14
CA ALA A 30 12.57 8.32 -7.04
C ALA A 30 11.74 7.92 -8.28
N TYR A 31 10.45 7.65 -8.10
CA TYR A 31 9.53 7.40 -9.21
C TYR A 31 9.43 8.61 -10.14
N GLU A 32 9.15 9.80 -9.60
CA GLU A 32 8.98 11.02 -10.40
C GLU A 32 10.27 11.41 -11.13
N ALA A 33 11.43 11.29 -10.46
CA ALA A 33 12.72 11.51 -11.10
C ALA A 33 12.94 10.55 -12.29
N LYS A 34 12.62 9.26 -12.11
CA LYS A 34 12.76 8.26 -13.19
C LYS A 34 11.77 8.51 -14.33
N ARG A 35 10.52 8.85 -14.02
CA ARG A 35 9.47 9.15 -15.00
C ARG A 35 9.79 10.40 -15.80
N ALA A 36 10.35 11.43 -15.18
CA ALA A 36 10.77 12.67 -15.86
C ALA A 36 11.87 12.42 -16.90
N ILE A 37 12.77 11.48 -16.64
CA ILE A 37 13.84 11.10 -17.58
C ILE A 37 13.27 10.26 -18.74
N ASN A 38 12.47 9.24 -18.43
CA ASN A 38 11.85 8.39 -19.43
C ASN A 38 10.46 7.91 -18.97
N PRO A 39 9.37 8.54 -19.43
CA PRO A 39 8.02 8.19 -19.01
C PRO A 39 7.56 6.82 -19.52
N ASN A 40 8.25 6.26 -20.53
CA ASN A 40 7.95 4.95 -21.12
C ASN A 40 8.87 3.84 -20.59
N ASP A 41 9.66 4.11 -19.54
CA ASP A 41 10.53 3.09 -18.94
C ASP A 41 9.66 1.98 -18.33
N LYS A 42 9.84 0.76 -18.85
CA LYS A 42 9.14 -0.44 -18.37
C LYS A 42 9.40 -0.72 -16.90
N ASP A 43 10.51 -0.26 -16.33
CA ASP A 43 10.81 -0.43 -14.92
C ASP A 43 9.93 0.42 -13.99
N LEU A 44 9.26 1.46 -14.51
CA LEU A 44 8.31 2.25 -13.71
C LEU A 44 7.17 1.38 -13.15
N CYS A 45 6.78 0.31 -13.85
CA CYS A 45 5.72 -0.60 -13.38
C CYS A 45 6.02 -1.29 -12.03
N ARG A 46 7.26 -1.22 -11.55
CA ARG A 46 7.69 -1.75 -10.25
C ARG A 46 7.34 -0.83 -9.09
N PHE A 47 7.20 0.47 -9.33
CA PHE A 47 6.86 1.45 -8.31
C PHE A 47 5.37 1.37 -7.98
N MET A 48 5.01 1.63 -6.72
CA MET A 48 3.59 1.72 -6.35
C MET A 48 2.93 2.92 -7.04
N HIS A 49 3.62 4.06 -7.11
CA HIS A 49 3.15 5.27 -7.77
C HIS A 49 2.77 5.08 -9.23
N TYR A 50 3.38 4.13 -9.94
CA TYR A 50 2.94 3.77 -11.29
C TYR A 50 1.51 3.22 -11.31
N ASP A 51 1.15 2.36 -10.35
CA ASP A 51 -0.23 1.85 -10.22
C ASP A 51 -1.20 2.99 -9.89
N LEU A 52 -0.82 3.86 -8.96
CA LEU A 52 -1.65 4.95 -8.47
C LEU A 52 -1.87 6.03 -9.53
N ASN A 53 -0.82 6.43 -10.26
CA ASN A 53 -0.92 7.39 -11.35
C ASN A 53 -1.66 6.81 -12.56
N GLY A 54 -1.59 5.49 -12.77
CA GLY A 54 -2.40 4.83 -13.79
C GLY A 54 -3.91 5.03 -13.57
N VAL A 55 -4.36 5.23 -12.32
CA VAL A 55 -5.78 5.59 -12.05
C VAL A 55 -6.05 7.01 -12.55
N LEU A 56 -5.19 7.98 -12.23
CA LEU A 56 -5.33 9.39 -12.63
C LEU A 56 -5.36 9.58 -14.15
N GLU A 57 -4.56 8.79 -14.87
CA GLU A 57 -4.50 8.81 -16.33
C GLU A 57 -5.79 8.26 -16.98
N MET A 58 -6.64 7.56 -16.22
CA MET A 58 -7.94 7.04 -16.68
C MET A 58 -9.09 8.05 -16.55
N LYS A 59 -8.85 9.33 -16.24
CA LYS A 59 -9.92 10.33 -16.01
C LYS A 59 -10.97 10.47 -17.13
N GLU A 60 -10.60 10.15 -18.37
CA GLU A 60 -11.49 10.22 -19.55
C GLU A 60 -12.25 8.89 -19.79
N GLN A 61 -11.99 7.86 -19.00
CA GLN A 61 -12.68 6.56 -19.08
C GLN A 61 -14.01 6.60 -18.33
N GLY A 62 -14.86 5.61 -18.58
CA GLY A 62 -16.10 5.46 -17.82
C GLY A 62 -15.85 5.22 -16.33
N ILE A 63 -16.76 5.74 -15.49
CA ILE A 63 -16.62 5.69 -14.03
C ILE A 63 -16.56 4.25 -13.50
N LYS A 64 -17.25 3.31 -14.18
CA LYS A 64 -17.28 1.89 -13.83
C LYS A 64 -15.91 1.24 -14.04
N GLU A 65 -15.25 1.57 -15.14
CA GLU A 65 -13.90 1.12 -15.48
C GLU A 65 -12.89 1.62 -14.44
N ILE A 66 -13.01 2.90 -14.03
CA ILE A 66 -12.13 3.49 -13.01
C ILE A 66 -12.38 2.83 -11.64
N ILE A 67 -13.63 2.64 -11.22
CA ILE A 67 -13.95 1.96 -9.95
C ILE A 67 -13.42 0.52 -9.96
N SER A 68 -13.62 -0.21 -11.06
CA SER A 68 -13.09 -1.57 -11.20
C SER A 68 -11.57 -1.59 -11.12
N ARG A 69 -10.89 -0.58 -11.69
CA ARG A 69 -9.44 -0.40 -11.59
C ARG A 69 -8.99 -0.16 -10.15
N CYS A 70 -9.74 0.65 -9.40
CA CYS A 70 -9.47 0.88 -7.98
C CYS A 70 -9.56 -0.44 -7.19
N ILE A 71 -10.60 -1.25 -7.40
CA ILE A 71 -10.77 -2.53 -6.71
C ILE A 71 -9.64 -3.51 -7.04
N CYS A 72 -9.32 -3.67 -8.33
CA CYS A 72 -8.39 -4.70 -8.78
C CYS A 72 -7.44 -4.21 -9.88
N ASN A 73 -6.15 -4.28 -9.59
CA ASN A 73 -5.09 -4.25 -10.58
C ASN A 73 -4.50 -5.66 -10.79
N ARG A 74 -4.94 -6.34 -11.85
CA ARG A 74 -4.43 -7.67 -12.25
C ARG A 74 -2.95 -7.69 -12.62
N ASN A 75 -2.36 -6.54 -12.95
CA ASN A 75 -0.93 -6.41 -13.27
C ASN A 75 -0.04 -6.32 -12.00
N ARG A 76 -0.63 -6.43 -10.80
CA ARG A 76 0.06 -6.37 -9.50
C ARG A 76 -0.30 -7.57 -8.62
N HIS A 77 -0.26 -7.42 -7.30
CA HIS A 77 -0.44 -8.50 -6.32
C HIS A 77 -1.86 -9.07 -6.24
N GLN A 78 -2.80 -8.61 -7.09
CA GLN A 78 -4.23 -8.92 -7.01
C GLN A 78 -4.72 -9.91 -8.09
N TYR A 79 -3.82 -10.63 -8.76
CA TYR A 79 -4.15 -11.57 -9.84
C TYR A 79 -5.12 -12.69 -9.42
N CYS A 80 -5.14 -13.09 -8.14
CA CYS A 80 -5.99 -14.16 -7.62
C CYS A 80 -7.46 -13.76 -7.35
N ILE A 81 -7.83 -12.49 -7.45
CA ILE A 81 -9.21 -12.07 -7.16
C ILE A 81 -10.11 -12.52 -8.32
N SER A 82 -11.22 -13.20 -7.99
CA SER A 82 -12.18 -13.67 -8.99
C SER A 82 -12.86 -12.49 -9.69
N ASN A 83 -13.18 -12.66 -10.98
CA ASN A 83 -13.95 -11.64 -11.72
C ASN A 83 -15.32 -11.37 -11.06
N GLU A 84 -15.95 -12.39 -10.49
CA GLU A 84 -17.21 -12.27 -9.77
C GLU A 84 -17.10 -11.34 -8.56
N ALA A 85 -16.04 -11.47 -7.76
CA ALA A 85 -15.81 -10.61 -6.60
C ALA A 85 -15.55 -9.16 -7.02
N VAL A 86 -14.74 -8.96 -8.07
CA VAL A 86 -14.48 -7.62 -8.63
C VAL A 86 -15.77 -6.99 -9.13
N ASN A 87 -16.55 -7.70 -9.96
CA ASN A 87 -17.79 -7.18 -10.53
C ASN A 87 -18.80 -6.84 -9.43
N THR A 88 -19.00 -7.73 -8.45
CA THR A 88 -19.91 -7.49 -7.32
C THR A 88 -19.48 -6.26 -6.51
N ALA A 89 -18.19 -6.12 -6.23
CA ALA A 89 -17.67 -4.94 -5.53
C ALA A 89 -17.84 -3.66 -6.36
N THR A 90 -17.62 -3.73 -7.68
CA THR A 90 -17.80 -2.61 -8.60
C THR A 90 -19.25 -2.13 -8.60
N GLU A 91 -20.23 -3.03 -8.78
CA GLU A 91 -21.66 -2.63 -8.77
C GLU A 91 -22.06 -1.98 -7.44
N LYS A 92 -21.63 -2.56 -6.30
CA LYS A 92 -21.92 -1.96 -4.99
C LYS A 92 -21.31 -0.56 -4.81
N LEU A 93 -20.13 -0.30 -5.38
CA LEU A 93 -19.51 1.03 -5.34
C LEU A 93 -20.13 2.01 -6.35
N MET A 94 -20.65 1.52 -7.48
CA MET A 94 -21.42 2.33 -8.43
C MET A 94 -22.67 2.92 -7.76
N ASP A 95 -23.32 2.19 -6.86
CA ASP A 95 -24.46 2.72 -6.10
C ASP A 95 -24.06 3.80 -5.08
N ALA A 96 -22.79 3.82 -4.66
CA ALA A 96 -22.24 4.75 -3.68
C ALA A 96 -21.64 6.01 -4.34
N LYS A 97 -22.49 6.80 -5.03
CA LYS A 97 -22.07 8.01 -5.77
C LYS A 97 -21.18 8.99 -5.00
N SER A 98 -21.33 9.07 -3.67
CA SER A 98 -20.50 9.90 -2.80
C SER A 98 -19.02 9.48 -2.76
N LEU A 99 -18.68 8.31 -3.29
CA LEU A 99 -17.32 7.77 -3.35
C LEU A 99 -16.76 7.77 -4.77
N TYR A 100 -17.43 8.39 -5.75
CA TYR A 100 -16.95 8.40 -7.13
C TYR A 100 -15.56 9.07 -7.22
N PRO A 101 -14.59 8.43 -7.90
CA PRO A 101 -13.29 9.00 -8.22
C PRO A 101 -13.38 10.46 -8.69
N TYR A 102 -12.38 11.26 -8.36
CA TYR A 102 -12.31 12.69 -8.70
C TYR A 102 -13.39 13.59 -8.06
N SER A 103 -14.16 13.09 -7.09
CA SER A 103 -15.05 13.95 -6.32
C SER A 103 -14.26 14.95 -5.45
N SER A 104 -14.79 16.16 -5.31
CA SER A 104 -14.22 17.26 -4.50
C SER A 104 -14.83 17.37 -3.09
N HIS A 105 -15.85 16.55 -2.77
CA HIS A 105 -16.72 16.73 -1.58
C HIS A 105 -16.54 15.66 -0.50
N ILE A 106 -15.39 14.98 -0.46
CA ILE A 106 -15.18 13.88 0.48
C ILE A 106 -14.44 14.35 1.76
N ASN A 107 -14.76 13.70 2.89
CA ASN A 107 -13.96 13.79 4.11
C ASN A 107 -12.51 13.38 3.77
N LYS A 108 -11.54 14.20 4.18
CA LYS A 108 -10.13 14.06 3.80
C LYS A 108 -9.35 13.03 4.63
N GLU A 109 -9.99 12.35 5.58
CA GLU A 109 -9.36 11.32 6.41
C GLU A 109 -9.40 9.95 5.74
N PHE A 110 -8.24 9.30 5.69
CA PHE A 110 -8.10 7.98 5.08
C PHE A 110 -8.89 6.90 5.82
N GLU A 111 -8.94 6.97 7.15
CA GLU A 111 -9.66 6.01 7.99
C GLU A 111 -11.18 6.08 7.77
N TYR A 112 -11.71 7.29 7.52
CA TYR A 112 -13.11 7.46 7.14
C TYR A 112 -13.41 6.79 5.79
N LEU A 113 -12.54 7.00 4.79
CA LEU A 113 -12.65 6.35 3.49
C LEU A 113 -12.60 4.82 3.63
N TYR A 114 -11.65 4.31 4.42
CA TYR A 114 -11.47 2.89 4.67
C TYR A 114 -12.73 2.26 5.28
N ASP A 115 -13.29 2.86 6.32
CA ASP A 115 -14.48 2.34 7.00
C ASP A 115 -15.72 2.40 6.09
N LYS A 116 -15.88 3.47 5.31
CA LYS A 116 -16.95 3.56 4.30
C LYS A 116 -16.83 2.46 3.26
N LEU A 117 -15.63 2.25 2.70
CA LEU A 117 -15.39 1.21 1.72
C LEU A 117 -15.62 -0.18 2.34
N LYS A 118 -15.20 -0.40 3.58
CA LYS A 118 -15.43 -1.64 4.34
C LYS A 118 -16.93 -1.93 4.50
N GLY A 119 -17.73 -0.90 4.80
CA GLY A 119 -19.19 -1.03 4.91
C GLY A 119 -19.89 -1.40 3.60
N ILE A 120 -19.32 -1.03 2.45
CA ILE A 120 -19.92 -1.29 1.14
C ILE A 120 -19.46 -2.63 0.55
N ILE A 121 -18.15 -2.87 0.49
CA ILE A 121 -17.57 -4.03 -0.20
C ILE A 121 -16.91 -5.06 0.74
N GLY A 122 -16.78 -4.77 2.03
CA GLY A 122 -16.07 -5.64 2.98
C GLY A 122 -16.72 -7.00 3.24
N THR A 123 -17.99 -7.16 2.89
CA THR A 123 -18.73 -8.44 2.99
C THR A 123 -18.79 -9.21 1.67
N VAL A 124 -18.23 -8.67 0.58
CA VAL A 124 -18.19 -9.36 -0.72
C VAL A 124 -17.23 -10.54 -0.62
N LYS A 125 -17.74 -11.75 -0.90
CA LYS A 125 -16.93 -12.99 -0.90
C LYS A 125 -15.76 -12.83 -1.88
N GLY A 126 -14.55 -13.04 -1.39
CA GLY A 126 -13.31 -12.89 -2.16
C GLY A 126 -12.61 -11.53 -2.01
N ILE A 127 -13.25 -10.54 -1.38
CA ILE A 127 -12.62 -9.28 -0.98
C ILE A 127 -12.09 -9.43 0.46
N GLY A 128 -10.78 -9.50 0.60
CA GLY A 128 -10.11 -9.52 1.90
C GLY A 128 -9.54 -8.16 2.28
N ASN A 129 -8.99 -8.03 3.50
CA ASN A 129 -8.47 -6.75 3.99
C ASN A 129 -7.37 -6.13 3.11
N SER A 130 -6.51 -6.93 2.47
CA SER A 130 -5.52 -6.41 1.49
C SER A 130 -6.21 -5.75 0.30
N THR A 131 -7.20 -6.42 -0.29
CA THR A 131 -7.94 -5.89 -1.44
C THR A 131 -8.67 -4.62 -1.07
N LEU A 132 -9.31 -4.61 0.11
CA LEU A 132 -10.00 -3.45 0.64
C LEU A 132 -9.04 -2.25 0.81
N TYR A 133 -7.86 -2.49 1.38
CA TYR A 133 -6.84 -1.45 1.55
C TYR A 133 -6.31 -0.93 0.20
N ASP A 134 -5.95 -1.82 -0.73
CA ASP A 134 -5.51 -1.45 -2.08
C ASP A 134 -6.56 -0.60 -2.80
N ALA A 135 -7.84 -0.99 -2.68
CA ALA A 135 -8.96 -0.23 -3.23
C ALA A 135 -9.08 1.16 -2.60
N CYS A 136 -8.91 1.24 -1.28
CA CYS A 136 -8.93 2.49 -0.53
C CYS A 136 -7.79 3.43 -0.96
N ILE A 137 -6.56 2.92 -1.15
CA ILE A 137 -5.45 3.75 -1.63
C ILE A 137 -5.74 4.27 -3.03
N ARG A 138 -6.09 3.39 -3.99
CA ARG A 138 -6.32 3.81 -5.38
C ARG A 138 -7.45 4.83 -5.49
N LEU A 139 -8.53 4.60 -4.76
CA LEU A 139 -9.65 5.51 -4.71
C LEU A 139 -9.26 6.84 -4.05
N GLY A 140 -8.58 6.79 -2.90
CA GLY A 140 -8.06 7.98 -2.22
C GLY A 140 -7.09 8.80 -3.08
N TRP A 141 -6.26 8.12 -3.88
CA TRP A 141 -5.33 8.75 -4.82
C TRP A 141 -6.02 9.46 -5.98
N SER A 142 -7.23 9.03 -6.34
CA SER A 142 -8.03 9.63 -7.41
C SER A 142 -8.76 10.92 -6.99
N TYR A 143 -8.79 11.25 -5.70
CA TYR A 143 -9.45 12.46 -5.22
C TYR A 143 -8.55 13.70 -5.31
N SER A 144 -9.18 14.88 -5.27
CA SER A 144 -8.51 16.17 -5.22
C SER A 144 -9.07 17.02 -4.06
N PRO A 145 -8.30 17.24 -2.97
CA PRO A 145 -6.96 16.72 -2.72
C PRO A 145 -6.94 15.19 -2.51
N GLN A 146 -5.77 14.58 -2.76
CA GLN A 146 -5.59 13.15 -2.55
C GLN A 146 -5.75 12.76 -1.08
N ILE A 147 -6.42 11.64 -0.83
CA ILE A 147 -6.55 11.04 0.49
C ILE A 147 -5.53 9.91 0.61
N LYS A 148 -4.51 10.11 1.45
CA LYS A 148 -3.41 9.17 1.70
C LYS A 148 -3.39 8.74 3.17
N PRO A 149 -2.96 7.53 3.52
CA PRO A 149 -2.79 7.14 4.91
C PRO A 149 -1.71 8.00 5.58
N GLN A 150 -2.03 8.58 6.73
CA GLN A 150 -1.13 9.47 7.49
C GLN A 150 -0.68 8.85 8.80
N HIS A 151 -1.64 8.35 9.59
CA HIS A 151 -1.41 7.93 10.97
C HIS A 151 -1.11 6.45 11.12
N TYR A 152 -1.58 5.62 10.18
CA TYR A 152 -1.51 4.17 10.28
C TYR A 152 -0.83 3.54 9.07
N VAL A 153 0.10 2.62 9.36
CA VAL A 153 0.72 1.71 8.39
C VAL A 153 -0.13 0.44 8.34
N TYR A 154 -0.81 0.21 7.22
CA TYR A 154 -1.64 -0.98 7.05
C TYR A 154 -0.75 -2.18 6.73
N VAL A 155 -0.83 -3.22 7.55
CA VAL A 155 0.02 -4.40 7.46
C VAL A 155 -0.82 -5.63 7.16
N HIS A 156 -0.46 -6.38 6.12
CA HIS A 156 -1.20 -7.58 5.74
C HIS A 156 -0.28 -8.78 5.47
N ARG A 157 -0.74 -9.98 5.83
CA ARG A 157 -0.06 -11.26 5.54
C ARG A 157 1.43 -11.25 5.93
N LYS A 158 2.34 -11.17 4.95
CA LYS A 158 3.79 -11.20 5.14
C LYS A 158 4.33 -9.90 5.79
N LEU A 159 3.66 -8.77 5.59
CA LEU A 159 4.07 -7.48 6.17
C LEU A 159 4.00 -7.50 7.69
N ILE A 160 3.08 -8.28 8.26
CA ILE A 160 2.96 -8.50 9.71
C ILE A 160 4.30 -8.97 10.28
N LYS A 161 4.96 -9.95 9.64
CA LYS A 161 6.26 -10.46 10.11
C LYS A 161 7.38 -9.43 9.99
N SER A 162 7.37 -8.61 8.94
CA SER A 162 8.38 -7.54 8.80
C SER A 162 8.18 -6.45 9.84
N ALA A 163 6.93 -6.06 10.10
CA ALA A 163 6.61 -5.12 11.16
C ALA A 163 6.98 -5.69 12.53
N GLU A 164 6.68 -6.96 12.79
CA GLU A 164 7.06 -7.67 14.01
C GLU A 164 8.57 -7.70 14.21
N ALA A 165 9.34 -8.01 13.17
CA ALA A 165 10.80 -8.01 13.23
C ALA A 165 11.39 -6.62 13.54
N ILE A 166 10.74 -5.54 13.11
CA ILE A 166 11.19 -4.17 13.39
C ILE A 166 10.75 -3.70 14.77
N LEU A 167 9.53 -4.02 15.17
CA LEU A 167 8.91 -3.51 16.40
C LEU A 167 9.20 -4.38 17.63
N GLY A 168 9.60 -5.65 17.42
CA GLY A 168 9.89 -6.62 18.48
C GLY A 168 8.72 -6.78 19.45
N ASP A 169 9.01 -6.76 20.75
CA ASP A 169 8.01 -6.90 21.82
C ASP A 169 6.86 -5.88 21.74
N LYS A 170 7.12 -4.71 21.12
CA LYS A 170 6.10 -3.67 20.91
C LYS A 170 5.00 -4.11 19.92
N PHE A 171 5.26 -5.14 19.10
CA PHE A 171 4.30 -5.65 18.12
C PHE A 171 3.09 -6.33 18.77
N SER A 172 3.32 -7.14 19.81
CA SER A 172 2.30 -7.93 20.51
C SER A 172 1.18 -7.11 21.15
N ARG A 173 1.43 -5.81 21.37
CA ARG A 173 0.50 -4.86 22.00
C ARG A 173 -0.41 -4.16 20.99
N ILE A 174 -0.26 -4.40 19.69
CA ILE A 174 -0.99 -3.69 18.65
C ILE A 174 -2.25 -4.49 18.28
N LYS A 175 -3.22 -4.49 19.20
CA LYS A 175 -4.64 -4.71 18.85
C LYS A 175 -5.31 -3.36 18.68
N GLU A 176 -4.82 -2.56 17.73
CA GLU A 176 -5.43 -1.26 17.45
C GLU A 176 -6.54 -1.45 16.42
N ALA A 177 -7.77 -1.63 16.93
CA ALA A 177 -9.04 -1.61 16.22
C ALA A 177 -9.27 -2.71 15.16
N ASP A 178 -10.48 -2.79 14.62
CA ASP A 178 -10.92 -3.76 13.59
C ASP A 178 -10.21 -3.59 12.22
N ARG A 179 -9.02 -2.99 12.19
CA ARG A 179 -8.21 -2.69 11.01
C ARG A 179 -6.85 -3.37 11.15
N PRO A 180 -6.32 -3.97 10.07
CA PRO A 180 -4.98 -4.57 10.11
C PRO A 180 -3.93 -3.47 9.93
N ALA A 181 -3.78 -2.59 10.93
CA ALA A 181 -2.93 -1.41 10.83
C ALA A 181 -2.19 -1.13 12.15
N ILE A 182 -1.08 -0.40 12.05
CA ILE A 182 -0.18 -0.05 13.16
C ILE A 182 0.05 1.45 13.11
N LEU A 183 0.00 2.15 14.25
CA LEU A 183 0.40 3.56 14.31
C LEU A 183 1.81 3.78 13.73
N ARG A 184 1.92 4.69 12.77
CA ARG A 184 3.19 5.14 12.17
C ARG A 184 4.21 5.55 13.23
N GLN A 185 3.75 6.16 14.32
CA GLN A 185 4.58 6.56 15.45
C GLN A 185 5.37 5.40 16.05
N LYS A 186 4.84 4.17 16.05
CA LYS A 186 5.56 2.99 16.55
C LYS A 186 6.80 2.65 15.73
N PHE A 187 6.76 2.87 14.42
CA PHE A 187 7.93 2.72 13.57
C PHE A 187 8.97 3.79 13.88
N ILE A 188 8.54 5.04 14.07
CA ILE A 188 9.44 6.15 14.44
C ILE A 188 10.12 5.88 15.79
N GLU A 189 9.36 5.41 16.78
CA GLU A 189 9.88 5.01 18.10
C GLU A 189 10.87 3.83 18.02
N ALA A 190 10.73 2.95 17.02
CA ALA A 190 11.66 1.84 16.81
C ALA A 190 12.94 2.30 16.09
N LYS A 191 12.82 3.22 15.13
CA LYS A 191 13.93 3.74 14.35
C LYS A 191 13.59 5.15 13.82
N LYS A 192 14.36 6.16 14.23
CA LYS A 192 14.11 7.57 13.93
C LYS A 192 14.02 7.88 12.43
N GLU A 193 14.75 7.14 11.60
CA GLU A 193 14.79 7.32 10.15
C GLU A 193 13.43 7.06 9.47
N PHE A 194 12.49 6.37 10.14
CA PHE A 194 11.10 6.28 9.65
C PHE A 194 10.32 7.61 9.72
N ALA A 195 10.81 8.61 10.45
CA ALA A 195 10.17 9.93 10.52
C ALA A 195 10.11 10.64 9.15
N GLU A 196 11.02 10.29 8.24
CA GLU A 196 11.08 10.82 6.88
C GLU A 196 10.17 10.08 5.88
N LEU A 197 9.53 8.97 6.29
CA LEU A 197 8.68 8.17 5.43
C LEU A 197 7.20 8.37 5.76
N SER A 198 6.36 8.52 4.74
CA SER A 198 4.90 8.50 4.91
C SER A 198 4.42 7.11 5.37
N ALA A 199 3.19 7.00 5.88
CA ALA A 199 2.66 5.69 6.28
C ALA A 199 2.56 4.71 5.10
N LEU A 200 2.27 5.25 3.91
CA LEU A 200 2.26 4.52 2.64
C LEU A 200 3.66 4.02 2.26
N ASP A 201 4.69 4.85 2.43
CA ASP A 201 6.07 4.47 2.13
C ASP A 201 6.59 3.39 3.07
N ILE A 202 6.23 3.46 4.35
CA ILE A 202 6.59 2.42 5.31
C ILE A 202 5.95 1.09 4.88
N GLU A 203 4.66 1.06 4.52
CA GLU A 203 4.00 -0.16 4.03
C GLU A 203 4.73 -0.74 2.80
N ASN A 204 5.02 0.10 1.81
CA ASN A 204 5.68 -0.33 0.59
C ASN A 204 7.10 -0.84 0.84
N LEU A 205 7.85 -0.19 1.74
CA LEU A 205 9.16 -0.65 2.20
C LEU A 205 9.07 -2.04 2.84
N LEU A 206 8.10 -2.26 3.75
CA LEU A 206 7.87 -3.57 4.37
C LEU A 206 7.55 -4.64 3.32
N CYS A 207 6.85 -4.27 2.24
CA CYS A 207 6.49 -5.18 1.16
C CYS A 207 7.71 -5.57 0.28
N ILE A 208 8.51 -4.58 -0.12
CA ILE A 208 9.66 -4.73 -1.03
C ILE A 208 10.84 -5.42 -0.33
N TYR A 209 11.21 -4.94 0.86
CA TYR A 209 12.38 -5.39 1.61
C TYR A 209 12.05 -6.48 2.64
N HIS A 210 10.89 -7.12 2.51
CA HIS A 210 10.42 -8.15 3.45
C HIS A 210 11.50 -9.15 3.85
N LYS A 211 12.24 -9.70 2.87
CA LYS A 211 13.26 -10.72 3.13
C LYS A 211 14.48 -10.14 3.85
N GLU A 212 14.97 -9.01 3.38
CA GLU A 212 16.12 -8.30 3.93
C GLU A 212 15.88 -7.87 5.37
N ILE A 213 14.68 -7.37 5.68
CA ILE A 213 14.26 -7.02 7.05
C ILE A 213 14.35 -8.25 7.97
N LEU A 214 13.78 -9.38 7.55
CA LEU A 214 13.80 -10.60 8.36
C LEU A 214 15.22 -11.12 8.59
N THR A 215 16.07 -11.07 7.56
CA THR A 215 17.47 -11.48 7.67
C THR A 215 18.26 -10.60 8.64
N ILE A 216 18.18 -9.27 8.49
CA ILE A 216 18.95 -8.32 9.30
C ILE A 216 18.54 -8.37 10.77
N GLN A 217 17.25 -8.57 11.05
CA GLN A 217 16.72 -8.64 12.41
C GLN A 217 16.90 -10.02 13.05
N GLY A 218 17.58 -10.96 12.38
CA GLY A 218 17.79 -12.31 12.91
C GLY A 218 16.48 -13.06 13.21
N PHE A 219 15.38 -12.68 12.52
CA PHE A 219 14.05 -13.12 12.89
C PHE A 219 13.88 -14.60 12.57
N THR A 220 13.92 -15.43 13.61
CA THR A 220 13.52 -16.83 13.55
C THR A 220 12.02 -16.88 13.88
N PRO A 221 11.13 -17.28 12.96
CA PRO A 221 9.70 -17.22 13.23
C PRO A 221 9.37 -18.00 14.50
N MET A 222 8.64 -17.39 15.43
CA MET A 222 8.16 -18.07 16.63
C MET A 222 7.49 -19.39 16.22
N LYS A 223 8.04 -20.51 16.69
CA LYS A 223 7.37 -21.81 16.58
C LYS A 223 6.02 -21.65 17.26
N LYS A 224 4.93 -21.93 16.55
CA LYS A 224 3.62 -22.04 17.16
C LYS A 224 3.74 -23.06 18.30
N ALA A 225 3.44 -22.61 19.51
CA ALA A 225 3.22 -23.47 20.67
C ALA A 225 1.99 -24.34 20.43
#